data_AF-A0A7C7QPR8-F1
#
_entry.id   AF-A0A7C7QPR8-F1
#
_cell.length_a   1.000
_cell.length_b   1.000
_cell.length_c   1.000
_cell.angle_alpha   90.00
_cell.angle_beta   90.00
_cell.angle_gamma   90.00
#
_symmetry.space_group_name_H-M   'P 1'
#
loop_
_entity.id
_entity.type
_entity.pdbx_description
1 polymer ?
#
loop_
_entity_poly.entity_id
_entity_poly.type
_entity_poly.pdbx_seq_one_letter_code
_entity_poly.pdbx_strand_id
1 'polypeptide(L)' 'MKLLMFQARRFWYRPFSKTLEQAEDASGEEEVPGAAVIFVHAEAEDEQRRSKVLTKALKNIKWLANKRGLKNIVLH' A
#
# COMPACT_ATOMS: atom_id res chain seq x y z
N MET A 1 -0.22 -0.25 13.31
CA MET A 1 -0.06 -0.24 11.85
C MET A 1 1.41 -0.13 11.56
N LYS A 2 1.95 -1.15 10.90
CA LYS A 2 3.34 -1.18 10.45
C LYS A 2 3.37 -0.94 8.94
N LEU A 3 4.35 -0.15 8.50
CA LEU A 3 4.54 0.20 7.10
C LEU A 3 5.96 -0.14 6.68
N LEU A 4 6.10 -0.90 5.59
CA LEU A 4 7.35 -0.98 4.84
C LEU A 4 7.16 -0.17 3.56
N MET A 5 8.01 0.84 3.38
CA MET A 5 7.87 1.80 2.29
C MET A 5 9.15 1.88 1.48
N PHE A 6 9.03 1.74 0.16
CA PHE A 6 10.18 1.80 -0.74
C PHE A 6 9.78 2.31 -2.12
N GLN A 7 10.78 2.78 -2.86
CA GLN A 7 10.60 3.15 -4.26
C GLN A 7 10.88 1.93 -5.13
N ALA A 8 9.99 1.65 -6.08
CA ALA A 8 10.20 0.64 -7.12
C ALA A 8 10.22 1.33 -8.49
N ARG A 9 11.16 0.92 -9.36
CA ARG A 9 11.15 1.33 -10.77
C ARG A 9 9.96 0.73 -11.52
N ARG A 10 9.58 -0.49 -11.14
CA ARG A 10 8.47 -1.25 -11.72
C ARG A 10 7.94 -2.18 -10.64
N PHE A 11 6.63 -2.13 -10.38
CA PHE A 11 5.95 -3.05 -9.47
C PHE A 11 4.90 -3.82 -10.26
N TRP A 12 5.11 -5.13 -10.42
CA TRP A 12 4.20 -6.02 -11.14
C TRP A 12 3.65 -7.06 -10.18
N TYR A 13 2.36 -7.37 -10.30
CA TYR A 13 1.74 -8.43 -9.51
C TYR A 13 0.64 -9.14 -10.31
N ARG A 14 0.37 -10.38 -9.91
CA ARG A 14 -0.73 -11.21 -10.41
C ARG A 14 -1.38 -11.93 -9.22
N PRO A 15 -2.68 -11.73 -8.95
CA PRO A 15 -3.39 -12.49 -7.94
C PRO A 15 -3.31 -13.99 -8.24
N PHE A 16 -3.04 -14.79 -7.20
CA PHE A 16 -2.94 -16.24 -7.33
C PHE A 16 -4.23 -16.93 -6.93
N SER A 17 -4.63 -16.75 -5.66
CA SER A 17 -5.85 -17.34 -5.12
C SER A 17 -6.51 -16.40 -4.12
N LYS A 18 -7.83 -16.51 -4.02
CA LYS A 18 -8.65 -15.80 -3.04
C LYS A 18 -8.47 -16.45 -1.67
N THR A 19 -8.15 -15.65 -0.66
CA THR A 19 -7.91 -16.11 0.73
C THR A 19 -8.98 -15.62 1.71
N LEU A 20 -9.85 -14.70 1.30
CA LEU A 20 -10.97 -14.18 2.08
C LEU A 20 -12.26 -14.37 1.29
N GLU A 21 -13.26 -15.03 1.87
CA GLU A 21 -14.52 -15.36 1.20
C GLU A 21 -15.26 -14.10 0.73
N GLN A 22 -15.25 -13.06 1.56
CA GLN A 22 -15.92 -11.78 1.34
C GLN A 22 -15.15 -10.80 0.43
N ALA A 23 -13.91 -11.12 0.06
CA ALA A 23 -13.16 -10.27 -0.87
C ALA A 23 -13.74 -10.36 -2.29
N GLU A 24 -13.53 -9.34 -3.10
CA GLU A 24 -13.86 -9.39 -4.53
C GLU A 24 -12.95 -10.38 -5.26
N ASP A 25 -13.45 -10.98 -6.34
CA ASP A 25 -12.61 -11.81 -7.18
C ASP A 25 -11.67 -10.92 -8.00
N ALA A 26 -10.37 -11.20 -7.92
CA ALA A 26 -9.35 -10.49 -8.65
C ALA A 26 -8.66 -11.44 -9.63
N SER A 27 -8.50 -10.99 -10.88
CA SER A 27 -7.83 -11.74 -11.93
C SER A 27 -7.02 -10.79 -12.83
N GLY A 28 -6.17 -11.36 -13.68
CA GLY A 28 -5.27 -10.59 -14.53
C GLY A 28 -3.96 -10.22 -13.85
N GLU A 29 -3.17 -9.40 -14.53
CA GLU A 29 -1.91 -8.87 -14.02
C GLU A 29 -1.91 -7.34 -14.15
N GLU A 30 -1.19 -6.68 -13.25
CA GLU A 30 -1.05 -5.24 -13.27
C GLU A 30 0.42 -4.85 -13.07
N GLU A 31 0.85 -3.82 -13.80
CA GLU A 31 2.17 -3.23 -13.68
C GLU A 31 2.06 -1.73 -13.40
N VAL A 32 2.75 -1.26 -12.36
CA VAL A 32 2.84 0.15 -12.00
C VAL A 32 4.29 0.62 -12.12
N PRO A 33 4.63 1.47 -13.11
CA PRO A 33 5.97 2.02 -13.24
C PRO A 33 6.21 3.16 -12.24
N GLY A 34 7.44 3.29 -11.76
CA GLY A 34 7.90 4.43 -10.95
C GLY A 34 7.00 4.76 -9.76
N ALA A 35 6.90 3.83 -8.81
CA ALA A 35 5.94 3.93 -7.71
C ALA A 35 6.58 3.96 -6.32
N ALA A 36 5.92 4.64 -5.40
CA ALA A 36 6.10 4.41 -3.97
C ALA A 36 5.24 3.22 -3.56
N VAL A 37 5.87 2.09 -3.23
CA VAL A 37 5.18 0.87 -2.82
C VAL A 37 5.13 0.84 -1.30
N ILE A 38 3.92 0.65 -0.77
CA ILE A 38 3.63 0.73 0.65
C ILE A 38 2.97 -0.58 1.06
N PHE A 39 3.75 -1.43 1.74
CA PHE A 39 3.22 -2.64 2.34
C PHE A 39 2.61 -2.27 3.69
N VAL A 40 1.30 -2.48 3.83
CA VAL A 40 0.50 -2.08 4.98
C VAL A 40 0.15 -3.31 5.81
N HIS A 41 0.56 -3.31 7.07
CA HIS A 41 0.12 -4.29 8.05
C HIS A 41 -0.72 -3.59 9.13
N ALA A 42 -2.03 -3.81 9.08
CA ALA A 42 -2.97 -3.35 10.10
C ALA A 42 -2.96 -4.28 11.32
N GLU A 43 -2.93 -3.71 12.52
CA GLU A 43 -2.90 -4.42 13.80
C GLU A 43 -4.22 -4.16 14.56
N ALA A 44 -4.62 -5.08 15.45
CA ALA A 44 -5.91 -4.97 16.15
C ALA A 44 -6.09 -3.65 16.93
N GLU A 45 -5.02 -3.13 17.54
CA GLU A 45 -5.03 -1.85 18.27
C GLU A 45 -5.21 -0.60 17.40
N ASP A 46 -5.07 -0.74 16.07
CA ASP A 46 -5.27 0.37 15.14
C ASP A 46 -6.71 0.80 15.06
N GLU A 47 -7.66 -0.13 15.27
CA GLU A 47 -9.10 0.14 15.17
C GLU A 47 -9.52 1.25 16.16
N GLN A 48 -9.03 1.17 17.40
CA GLN A 48 -9.32 2.14 18.46
C GLN A 48 -8.71 3.53 18.18
N ARG A 49 -7.72 3.61 17.29
CA ARG A 49 -6.98 4.84 16.97
C ARG A 49 -7.02 5.16 15.47
N ARG A 50 -8.03 4.66 14.75
CA ARG A 50 -8.12 4.62 13.28
C ARG A 50 -7.74 5.94 12.61
N SER A 51 -8.38 7.05 13.01
CA SER A 51 -8.12 8.37 12.41
C SER A 51 -6.67 8.83 12.60
N LYS A 52 -6.08 8.57 13.77
CA LYS A 52 -4.70 8.95 14.10
C LYS A 52 -3.69 8.14 13.31
N VAL A 53 -3.88 6.82 13.22
CA VAL A 53 -2.97 5.93 12.49
C VAL A 53 -3.03 6.18 10.98
N LEU A 54 -4.23 6.38 10.42
CA LEU A 54 -4.40 6.74 9.01
C LEU A 54 -3.75 8.07 8.67
N THR A 55 -3.94 9.10 9.51
CA THR A 55 -3.30 10.40 9.31
C THR A 55 -1.77 10.29 9.32
N LYS A 56 -1.21 9.49 10.23
CA LYS A 56 0.23 9.24 10.30
C LYS A 56 0.73 8.49 9.06
N ALA A 57 0.03 7.44 8.63
CA ALA A 57 0.35 6.69 7.41
C ALA A 57 0.36 7.60 6.18
N LEU A 58 -0.70 8.39 5.98
CA LEU A 58 -0.82 9.31 4.86
C LEU A 58 0.33 10.33 4.81
N LYS A 59 0.72 10.89 5.97
CA LYS A 59 1.86 11.82 6.06
C LYS A 59 3.17 11.16 5.63
N ASN A 60 3.44 9.94 6.10
CA ASN A 60 4.65 9.20 5.71
C ASN A 60 4.65 8.89 4.20
N ILE A 61 3.55 8.38 3.66
CA ILE A 61 3.42 8.05 2.24
C ILE A 61 3.65 9.30 1.38
N LYS A 62 2.99 10.42 1.70
CA LYS A 62 3.19 11.71 1.01
C LYS A 62 4.64 12.18 1.10
N TRP A 63 5.28 12.05 2.27
CA TRP A 63 6.68 12.41 2.44
C TRP A 63 7.60 11.61 1.51
N LEU A 64 7.45 10.28 1.42
CA LEU A 64 8.24 9.45 0.52
C LEU A 64 7.99 9.82 -0.95
N ALA A 65 6.72 9.91 -1.34
CA ALA A 65 6.33 10.22 -2.72
C ALA A 65 6.89 11.57 -3.15
N ASN A 66 6.71 12.62 -2.35
CA ASN A 66 7.22 13.96 -2.65
C ASN A 66 8.75 14.01 -2.63
N LYS A 67 9.40 13.36 -1.66
CA LYS A 67 10.87 13.33 -1.57
C LYS A 67 11.53 12.67 -2.78
N ARG A 68 10.83 11.74 -3.43
CA ARG A 68 11.32 11.02 -4.62
C ARG A 68 10.71 11.50 -5.94
N GLY A 69 9.77 12.45 -5.91
CA GLY A 69 9.04 12.91 -7.08
C GLY A 69 8.13 11.84 -7.71
N LEU A 70 7.67 10.86 -6.92
CA LEU A 70 6.85 9.75 -7.39
C LEU A 70 5.38 10.18 -7.43
N LYS A 71 4.71 9.94 -8.56
CA LYS A 71 3.27 10.22 -8.73
C LYS A 71 2.37 9.01 -8.53
N ASN A 72 2.94 7.81 -8.66
CA ASN A 72 2.24 6.56 -8.47
C ASN A 72 2.49 6.04 -7.05
N ILE A 73 1.42 5.61 -6.39
CA ILE A 73 1.46 5.01 -5.05
C ILE A 73 0.74 3.68 -5.13
N VAL A 74 1.41 2.59 -4.73
CA VAL A 74 0.81 1.27 -4.60
C VAL A 74 0.60 1.00 -3.11
N LEU A 75 -0.65 0.74 -2.74
CA LEU A 75 -1.01 0.24 -1.41
C LEU A 75 -1.17 -1.27 -1.54
N HIS A 76 -0.29 -2.01 -0.87
CA HIS A 76 -0.27 -3.47 -0.88
C HIS A 76 -0.44 -4.00 0.54
#